data_AF-A0A535UAZ6-F1
#
_entry.id   AF-A0A535UAZ6-F1
#
_cell.length_a   1.000
_cell.length_b   1.000
_cell.length_c   1.000
_cell.angle_alpha   90.00
_cell.angle_beta   90.00
_cell.angle_gamma   90.00
#
_symmetry.space_group_name_H-M   'P 1'
#
loop_
_entity.id
_entity.type
_entity.pdbx_description
1 polymer ?
#
loop_
_entity_poly.entity_id
_entity_poly.type
_entity_poly.pdbx_seq_one_letter_code
_entity_poly.pdbx_strand_id
1 'polypeptide(L)'
;MFLPGPKVWQVKVVAESFTWPFTGSWGSRFAVGSLLVLFLPVTFIPLLGYAIAATRATEPAGGPPPWRLSMRLIADGFWTAVVLLLLSAPFLLALNPLAGAIGNAHLWPVPDRSPSPIYAGIAAAFLLALPWGLLLLLLMPHGTSRFATTGRARDLFDFPRTLREVRRDFPAWNVVAAAMVTAWIVALACVGLLCVGLLPGAFYAILVSAHASASLQSTAGPSSADPRPR
;
A
#
# COMPACT_ATOMS: atom_id res chain seq x y z
N MET A 1 -14.46 27.62 -0.39
CA MET A 1 -13.19 27.32 0.32
C MET A 1 -12.32 26.53 -0.65
N PHE A 2 -11.39 27.18 -1.35
CA PHE A 2 -10.52 26.52 -2.33
C PHE A 2 -9.43 25.76 -1.58
N LEU A 3 -9.43 24.43 -1.67
CA LEU A 3 -8.29 23.63 -1.22
C LEU A 3 -7.08 24.00 -2.10
N PRO A 4 -5.93 24.38 -1.53
CA PRO A 4 -4.73 24.64 -2.32
C PRO A 4 -4.38 23.38 -3.12
N GLY A 5 -4.12 23.53 -4.42
CA GLY A 5 -3.76 22.41 -5.30
C GLY A 5 -2.46 21.72 -4.86
N PRO A 6 -2.22 20.47 -5.27
CA PRO A 6 -0.97 19.78 -4.96
C PRO A 6 0.22 20.58 -5.51
N LYS A 7 1.28 20.73 -4.71
CA LYS A 7 2.48 21.47 -5.12
C LYS A 7 3.17 20.72 -6.28
N VAL A 8 3.65 21.44 -7.31
CA VAL A 8 4.26 20.84 -8.52
C VAL A 8 5.39 19.85 -8.18
N TRP A 9 6.22 20.18 -7.20
CA TRP A 9 7.31 19.30 -6.76
C TRP A 9 6.82 17.95 -6.22
N GLN A 10 5.65 17.93 -5.59
CA GLN A 10 5.07 16.72 -5.01
C GLN A 10 4.54 15.78 -6.08
N VAL A 11 3.89 16.33 -7.11
CA VAL A 11 3.48 15.56 -8.29
C VAL A 11 4.71 14.93 -8.96
N LYS A 12 5.83 15.67 -9.04
CA LYS A 12 7.09 15.14 -9.59
C LYS A 12 7.64 13.97 -8.78
N VAL A 13 7.75 14.10 -7.45
CA VAL A 13 8.26 13.02 -6.58
C VAL A 13 7.35 11.79 -6.62
N VAL A 14 6.03 11.98 -6.70
CA VAL A 14 5.09 10.86 -6.84
C VAL A 14 5.18 10.24 -8.24
N ALA A 15 5.40 11.02 -9.30
CA ALA A 15 5.65 10.47 -10.63
C ALA A 15 6.95 9.64 -10.68
N GLU A 16 8.00 10.09 -9.98
CA GLU A 16 9.27 9.35 -9.83
C GLU A 16 9.07 7.98 -9.14
N SER A 17 8.01 7.80 -8.34
CA SER A 17 7.72 6.49 -7.73
C SER A 17 7.47 5.38 -8.76
N PHE A 18 7.01 5.71 -9.97
CA PHE A 18 6.75 4.72 -11.03
C PHE A 18 8.03 4.23 -11.71
N THR A 19 9.08 5.05 -11.74
CA THR A 19 10.37 4.72 -12.35
C THR A 19 11.39 4.24 -11.33
N TRP A 20 11.24 4.63 -10.06
CA TRP A 20 12.12 4.28 -8.95
C TRP A 20 12.44 2.76 -8.83
N PRO A 21 11.47 1.83 -8.98
CA PRO A 21 11.75 0.39 -8.90
C PRO A 21 12.82 -0.12 -9.88
N PHE A 22 13.03 0.57 -11.00
CA PHE A 22 13.95 0.17 -12.07
C PHE A 22 15.33 0.81 -11.96
N THR A 23 15.61 1.54 -10.88
CA THR A 23 16.90 2.21 -10.68
C THR A 23 17.94 1.30 -10.00
N GLY A 24 19.20 1.43 -10.41
CA GLY A 24 20.31 0.60 -9.92
C GLY A 24 20.20 -0.88 -10.33
N SER A 25 20.65 -1.80 -9.47
CA SER A 25 20.60 -3.26 -9.70
C SER A 25 19.20 -3.87 -9.49
N TRP A 26 18.22 -3.40 -10.28
CA TRP A 26 16.80 -3.74 -10.12
C TRP A 26 16.45 -5.21 -10.41
N GLY A 27 17.08 -5.85 -11.40
CA GLY A 27 16.70 -7.19 -11.87
C GLY A 27 16.76 -8.27 -10.78
N SER A 28 17.86 -8.33 -10.00
CA SER A 28 18.00 -9.24 -8.86
C SER A 28 16.93 -8.99 -7.78
N ARG A 29 16.59 -7.73 -7.53
CA ARG A 29 15.61 -7.35 -6.51
C ARG A 29 14.19 -7.77 -6.91
N PHE A 30 13.87 -7.62 -8.19
CA PHE A 30 12.61 -8.07 -8.78
C PHE A 30 12.48 -9.60 -8.79
N ALA A 31 13.55 -10.33 -9.09
CA ALA A 31 13.52 -11.79 -9.07
C ALA A 31 13.17 -12.32 -7.66
N VAL A 32 13.89 -11.84 -6.64
CA VAL A 32 13.63 -12.23 -5.24
C VAL A 32 12.27 -11.72 -4.77
N GLY A 33 11.90 -10.48 -5.10
CA GLY A 33 10.61 -9.91 -4.73
C GLY A 33 9.42 -10.67 -5.33
N SER A 34 9.50 -11.04 -6.61
CA SER A 34 8.48 -11.84 -7.30
C SER A 34 8.37 -13.24 -6.71
N LEU A 35 9.50 -13.85 -6.33
CA LEU A 35 9.51 -15.14 -5.64
C LEU A 35 8.86 -15.04 -4.25
N LEU A 36 9.12 -13.95 -3.51
CA LEU A 36 8.45 -13.74 -2.23
C LEU A 36 6.95 -13.50 -2.42
N VAL A 37 6.52 -12.77 -3.45
CA VAL A 37 5.09 -12.64 -3.78
C VAL A 37 4.47 -13.99 -4.14
N LEU A 38 5.18 -14.88 -4.84
CA LEU A 38 4.69 -16.24 -5.11
C LEU A 38 4.42 -17.02 -3.82
N PHE A 39 5.30 -16.87 -2.82
CA PHE A 39 5.17 -17.53 -1.52
C PHE A 39 4.51 -16.65 -0.45
N LEU A 40 3.68 -15.67 -0.85
CA LEU A 40 3.06 -14.68 0.03
C LEU A 40 2.50 -15.25 1.34
N PRO A 41 1.77 -16.39 1.36
CA PRO A 41 1.22 -16.91 2.61
C PRO A 41 2.28 -17.16 3.70
N VAL A 42 3.53 -17.43 3.31
CA VAL A 42 4.66 -17.69 4.21
C VAL A 42 5.58 -16.47 4.35
N THR A 43 5.74 -15.71 3.27
CA THR A 43 6.71 -14.60 3.16
C THR A 43 6.11 -13.22 3.41
N PHE A 44 4.83 -13.15 3.79
CA PHE A 44 4.13 -11.89 4.00
C PHE A 44 4.87 -10.94 4.96
N ILE A 45 5.37 -11.47 6.09
CA ILE A 45 6.14 -10.69 7.07
C ILE A 45 7.41 -10.09 6.45
N PRO A 46 8.35 -10.87 5.88
CA PRO A 46 9.55 -10.27 5.27
C PRO A 46 9.24 -9.34 4.10
N LEU A 47 8.17 -9.60 3.32
CA LEU A 47 7.75 -8.73 2.23
C LEU A 47 7.27 -7.35 2.74
N LEU A 48 6.45 -7.32 3.79
CA LEU A 48 6.04 -6.08 4.43
C LEU A 48 7.21 -5.34 5.06
N GLY A 49 8.12 -6.06 5.72
CA GLY A 49 9.33 -5.48 6.28
C GLY A 49 10.19 -4.83 5.21
N TYR A 50 10.29 -5.47 4.04
CA TYR A 50 10.96 -4.91 2.88
C TYR A 50 10.26 -3.66 2.34
N ALA A 51 8.92 -3.62 2.32
CA ALA A 51 8.18 -2.41 1.93
C ALA A 51 8.50 -1.21 2.86
N ILE A 52 8.64 -1.45 4.17
CA ILE A 52 9.10 -0.41 5.11
C ILE A 52 10.55 -0.02 4.85
N ALA A 53 11.44 -0.97 4.60
CA ALA A 53 12.83 -0.69 4.23
C ALA A 53 12.93 0.13 2.93
N ALA A 54 12.09 -0.18 1.93
CA ALA A 54 11.96 0.58 0.70
C ALA A 54 11.44 2.01 0.96
N THR A 55 10.47 2.17 1.86
CA THR A 55 9.96 3.49 2.29
C THR A 55 11.08 4.33 2.92
N ARG A 56 12.02 3.72 3.65
CA ARG A 56 13.19 4.40 4.25
C ARG A 56 14.29 4.76 3.25
N ALA A 57 14.42 4.00 2.16
CA ALA A 57 15.52 4.12 1.21
C ALA A 57 15.31 5.23 0.16
N THR A 58 14.34 6.12 0.35
CA THR A 58 13.92 7.14 -0.61
C THR A 58 14.87 8.33 -0.65
N GLU A 59 16.12 8.08 -1.01
CA GLU A 59 17.02 9.12 -1.52
C GLU A 59 16.92 9.19 -3.05
N PRO A 60 16.95 10.39 -3.66
CA PRO A 60 16.70 10.59 -5.11
C PRO A 60 17.61 9.81 -6.06
N ALA A 61 18.73 9.26 -5.59
CA ALA A 61 19.71 8.53 -6.39
C ALA A 61 19.79 7.03 -6.07
N GLY A 62 19.07 6.55 -5.04
CA GLY A 62 19.13 5.16 -4.58
C GLY A 62 17.93 4.36 -5.05
N GLY A 63 18.16 3.25 -5.75
CA GLY A 63 17.10 2.29 -6.06
C GLY A 63 16.68 1.44 -4.86
N PRO A 64 15.80 0.44 -5.07
CA PRO A 64 15.28 -0.38 -3.97
C PRO A 64 16.41 -1.00 -3.13
N PRO A 65 16.24 -1.15 -1.80
CA PRO A 65 17.29 -1.68 -0.95
C PRO A 65 17.63 -3.14 -1.34
N PRO A 66 18.89 -3.59 -1.13
CA PRO A 66 19.24 -4.99 -1.35
C PRO A 66 18.50 -5.89 -0.35
N TRP A 67 18.16 -7.11 -0.77
CA TRP A 67 17.57 -8.11 0.12
C TRP A 67 18.55 -8.53 1.20
N ARG A 68 18.24 -8.17 2.45
CA ARG A 68 19.00 -8.55 3.64
C ARG A 68 18.04 -8.91 4.76
N LEU A 69 17.93 -10.20 5.05
CA LEU A 69 17.21 -10.67 6.23
C LEU A 69 17.92 -10.14 7.47
N SER A 70 17.22 -9.31 8.23
CA SER A 70 17.68 -8.73 9.48
C SER A 70 16.55 -8.76 10.49
N MET A 71 16.87 -8.78 11.78
CA MET A 71 15.86 -8.71 12.83
C MET A 71 14.99 -7.46 12.72
N ARG A 72 15.57 -6.35 12.25
CA ARG A 72 14.82 -5.12 11.99
C ARG A 72 13.78 -5.31 10.88
N LEU A 73 14.16 -5.93 9.76
CA LEU A 73 13.22 -6.20 8.66
C LEU A 73 12.06 -7.10 9.12
N ILE A 74 12.36 -8.15 9.88
CA ILE A 74 11.32 -9.04 10.43
C ILE A 74 10.43 -8.31 11.43
N ALA A 75 11.00 -7.50 12.34
CA ALA A 75 10.23 -6.72 13.30
C ALA A 75 9.32 -5.68 12.62
N ASP A 76 9.84 -4.96 11.62
CA ASP A 76 9.05 -4.01 10.83
C ASP A 76 7.90 -4.70 10.11
N GLY A 77 8.19 -5.85 9.49
CA GLY A 77 7.21 -6.68 8.82
C GLY A 77 6.14 -7.22 9.77
N PHE A 78 6.55 -7.67 10.96
CA PHE A 78 5.65 -8.18 11.99
C PHE A 78 4.68 -7.10 12.46
N TRP A 79 5.17 -5.92 12.82
CA TRP A 79 4.29 -4.82 13.26
C TRP A 79 3.35 -4.33 12.16
N THR A 80 3.85 -4.29 10.91
CA THR A 80 3.02 -3.96 9.75
C THR A 80 1.95 -5.04 9.51
N ALA A 81 2.29 -6.31 9.69
CA ALA A 81 1.33 -7.42 9.58
C ALA A 81 0.27 -7.36 10.68
N VAL A 82 0.65 -7.04 11.92
CA VAL A 82 -0.29 -6.91 13.04
C VAL A 82 -1.29 -5.79 12.79
N VAL A 83 -0.85 -4.60 12.35
CA VAL A 83 -1.79 -3.51 12.07
C VAL A 83 -2.70 -3.85 10.88
N LEU A 84 -2.17 -4.47 9.82
CA LEU A 84 -2.97 -4.91 8.68
C LEU A 84 -3.99 -5.99 9.07
N LEU A 85 -3.62 -6.92 9.93
CA LEU A 85 -4.53 -7.93 10.46
C LEU A 85 -5.64 -7.29 11.27
N LEU A 86 -5.32 -6.35 12.15
CA LEU A 86 -6.31 -5.62 12.95
C LEU A 86 -7.25 -4.80 12.08
N LEU A 87 -6.73 -4.11 11.06
CA LEU A 87 -7.54 -3.37 10.11
C LEU A 87 -8.38 -4.30 9.22
N SER A 88 -7.88 -5.49 8.88
CA SER A 88 -8.58 -6.45 8.01
C SER A 88 -9.51 -7.40 8.75
N ALA A 89 -9.42 -7.51 10.07
CA ALA A 89 -10.26 -8.41 10.86
C ALA A 89 -11.76 -8.13 10.67
N PRO A 90 -12.26 -6.87 10.71
CA PRO A 90 -13.68 -6.63 10.51
C PRO A 90 -14.14 -6.97 9.07
N PHE A 91 -13.28 -6.82 8.05
CA PHE A 91 -13.58 -7.29 6.69
C PHE A 91 -13.80 -8.81 6.67
N LEU A 92 -12.91 -9.58 7.29
CA LEU A 92 -13.00 -11.04 7.36
C LEU A 92 -14.25 -11.48 8.13
N LEU A 93 -14.59 -10.78 9.21
CA LEU A 93 -15.78 -11.06 10.01
C LEU A 93 -17.08 -10.69 9.27
N ALA A 94 -17.06 -9.64 8.46
CA ALA A 94 -18.24 -9.17 7.71
C ALA A 94 -18.49 -9.96 6.40
N LEU A 95 -17.49 -10.65 5.86
CA LEU A 95 -17.59 -11.33 4.57
C LEU A 95 -18.68 -12.41 4.55
N ASN A 96 -18.64 -13.34 5.49
CA ASN A 96 -19.60 -14.45 5.58
C ASN A 96 -21.05 -13.98 5.80
N PRO A 97 -21.35 -13.09 6.76
CA PRO A 97 -22.72 -12.63 6.96
C PRO A 97 -23.25 -11.84 5.74
N LEU A 98 -22.39 -11.06 5.08
CA LEU A 98 -22.79 -10.34 3.87
C LEU A 98 -23.05 -11.29 2.70
N ALA A 99 -22.19 -12.29 2.49
CA ALA A 99 -22.40 -13.33 1.48
C ALA A 99 -23.71 -14.09 1.71
N GLY A 100 -24.01 -14.43 2.98
CA GLY A 100 -25.29 -15.04 3.36
C GLY A 100 -26.49 -14.15 3.06
N ALA A 101 -26.40 -12.85 3.38
CA ALA A 101 -27.46 -11.90 3.08
C ALA A 101 -27.73 -11.76 1.56
N ILE A 102 -26.67 -11.67 0.74
CA ILE A 102 -26.78 -11.59 -0.73
C ILE A 102 -27.38 -12.87 -1.30
N GLY A 103 -26.94 -14.04 -0.83
CA GLY A 103 -27.48 -15.33 -1.25
C GLY A 103 -28.98 -15.48 -0.94
N ASN A 104 -29.40 -15.02 0.24
CA ASN A 104 -30.80 -15.09 0.69
C ASN A 104 -31.70 -14.04 0.02
N ALA A 105 -31.14 -12.97 -0.53
CA ALA A 105 -31.89 -11.90 -1.19
C ALA A 105 -32.37 -12.26 -2.61
N HIS A 106 -32.02 -13.44 -3.14
CA HIS A 106 -32.40 -13.91 -4.48
C HIS A 106 -32.14 -12.90 -5.61
N LEU A 107 -31.10 -12.06 -5.46
CA LEU A 107 -30.76 -10.98 -6.39
C LEU A 107 -30.32 -11.49 -7.77
N TRP A 108 -30.01 -12.78 -7.89
CA TRP A 108 -29.63 -13.44 -9.13
C TRP A 108 -30.56 -14.62 -9.43
N PRO A 109 -31.28 -14.62 -10.57
CA PRO A 109 -31.99 -15.80 -11.04
C PRO A 109 -31.00 -16.78 -11.69
N VAL A 110 -30.26 -17.55 -10.87
CA VAL A 110 -29.47 -18.69 -11.36
C VAL A 110 -30.34 -19.95 -11.26
N PRO A 111 -30.60 -20.67 -12.37
CA PRO A 111 -31.40 -21.89 -12.37
C PRO A 111 -30.80 -23.01 -11.50
N ASP A 112 -29.47 -23.05 -11.40
CA ASP A 112 -28.74 -24.08 -10.66
C ASP A 112 -28.30 -23.61 -9.27
N ARG A 113 -28.72 -24.38 -8.25
CA ARG A 113 -28.43 -24.11 -6.83
C ARG A 113 -26.94 -24.24 -6.46
N SER A 114 -26.17 -24.98 -7.27
CA SER A 114 -24.83 -25.49 -6.92
C SER A 114 -23.72 -24.42 -6.85
N PRO A 115 -23.58 -23.46 -7.79
CA PRO A 115 -22.56 -22.40 -7.68
C PRO A 115 -23.04 -21.12 -6.96
N SER A 116 -24.32 -21.06 -6.53
CA SER A 116 -24.90 -19.87 -5.90
C SER A 116 -24.13 -19.30 -4.68
N PRO A 117 -23.51 -20.11 -3.79
CA PRO A 117 -22.77 -19.57 -2.64
C PRO A 117 -21.44 -18.92 -3.02
N ILE A 118 -20.79 -19.42 -4.09
CA ILE A 118 -19.50 -18.91 -4.55
C ILE A 118 -19.69 -17.50 -5.14
N TYR A 119 -20.71 -17.31 -5.98
CA TYR A 119 -21.02 -15.99 -6.56
C TYR A 119 -21.40 -14.97 -5.49
N ALA A 120 -22.18 -15.38 -4.48
CA ALA A 120 -22.51 -14.52 -3.35
C ALA A 120 -21.26 -14.11 -2.55
N GLY A 121 -20.33 -15.04 -2.34
CA GLY A 121 -19.03 -14.77 -1.71
C GLY A 121 -18.18 -13.79 -2.52
N ILE A 122 -18.10 -13.97 -3.84
CA ILE A 122 -17.38 -13.04 -4.73
C ILE A 122 -18.02 -11.65 -4.69
N ALA A 123 -19.35 -11.56 -4.80
CA ALA A 123 -20.07 -10.29 -4.73
C ALA A 123 -19.85 -9.57 -3.38
N ALA A 124 -19.96 -10.30 -2.26
CA ALA A 124 -19.68 -9.77 -0.94
C ALA A 124 -18.24 -9.26 -0.81
N ALA A 125 -17.27 -10.01 -1.34
CA ALA A 125 -15.87 -9.60 -1.35
C ALA A 125 -15.67 -8.29 -2.13
N PHE A 126 -16.25 -8.15 -3.32
CA PHE A 126 -16.15 -6.91 -4.10
C PHE A 126 -16.83 -5.72 -3.42
N LEU A 127 -18.01 -5.93 -2.83
CA LEU A 127 -18.74 -4.88 -2.10
C LEU A 127 -17.97 -4.38 -0.88
N LEU A 128 -17.31 -5.28 -0.14
CA LEU A 128 -16.48 -4.92 1.00
C LEU A 128 -15.11 -4.40 0.61
N ALA A 129 -14.55 -4.84 -0.52
CA ALA A 129 -13.21 -4.46 -0.95
C ALA A 129 -13.07 -2.95 -1.21
N LEU A 130 -14.09 -2.28 -1.75
CA LEU A 130 -14.07 -0.83 -1.99
C LEU A 130 -13.93 0.00 -0.69
N PRO A 131 -14.83 -0.12 0.30
CA PRO A 131 -14.69 0.63 1.54
C PRO A 131 -13.42 0.24 2.30
N TRP A 132 -13.00 -1.03 2.24
CA TRP A 132 -11.77 -1.45 2.91
C TRP A 132 -10.49 -0.95 2.22
N GLY A 133 -10.46 -0.97 0.90
CA GLY A 133 -9.37 -0.40 0.12
C GLY A 133 -9.21 1.08 0.42
N LEU A 134 -10.31 1.83 0.50
CA LEU A 134 -10.29 3.24 0.89
C LEU A 134 -9.80 3.43 2.34
N LEU A 135 -10.25 2.60 3.28
CA LEU A 135 -9.79 2.63 4.67
C LEU A 135 -8.26 2.41 4.76
N LEU A 136 -7.74 1.41 4.04
CA LEU A 136 -6.31 1.13 4.00
C LEU A 136 -5.52 2.27 3.33
N LEU A 137 -6.01 2.82 2.22
CA LEU A 137 -5.42 4.00 1.58
C LEU A 137 -5.44 5.24 2.48
N LEU A 138 -6.44 5.37 3.34
CA LEU A 138 -6.53 6.48 4.28
C LEU A 138 -5.52 6.36 5.41
N LEU A 139 -5.34 5.15 5.95
CA LEU A 139 -4.58 4.93 7.17
C LEU A 139 -3.11 4.54 6.93
N MET A 140 -2.85 3.68 5.95
CA MET A 140 -1.54 3.07 5.78
C MET A 140 -0.46 4.04 5.27
N PRO A 141 -0.67 4.89 4.23
CA PRO A 141 0.43 5.67 3.66
C PRO A 141 1.13 6.60 4.66
N HIS A 142 0.36 7.33 5.48
CA HIS A 142 0.93 8.17 6.53
C HIS A 142 1.48 7.35 7.69
N GLY A 143 0.80 6.26 8.08
CA GLY A 143 1.27 5.36 9.13
C GLY A 143 2.62 4.71 8.81
N THR A 144 2.77 4.15 7.61
CA THR A 144 4.00 3.53 7.11
C THR A 144 5.12 4.55 6.96
N SER A 145 4.80 5.74 6.46
CA SER A 145 5.71 6.86 6.33
C SER A 145 6.31 7.30 7.69
N ARG A 146 5.46 7.48 8.72
CA ARG A 146 5.92 7.78 10.09
C ARG A 146 6.69 6.61 10.70
N PHE A 147 6.19 5.39 10.55
CA PHE A 147 6.87 4.22 11.08
C PHE A 147 8.25 3.99 10.45
N ALA A 148 8.38 4.27 9.14
CA ALA A 148 9.65 4.22 8.44
C ALA A 148 10.66 5.23 9.03
N THR A 149 10.23 6.45 9.35
CA THR A 149 11.10 7.51 9.91
C THR A 149 11.46 7.28 11.38
N THR A 150 10.49 6.94 12.23
CA THR A 150 10.70 6.87 13.68
C THR A 150 11.13 5.49 14.17
N GLY A 151 10.80 4.43 13.41
CA GLY A 151 10.95 3.04 13.84
C GLY A 151 10.02 2.61 14.99
N ARG A 152 9.06 3.46 15.41
CA ARG A 152 8.19 3.17 16.55
C ARG A 152 6.87 2.55 16.10
N ALA A 153 6.63 1.28 16.46
CA ALA A 153 5.42 0.55 16.05
C ALA A 153 4.11 1.27 16.39
N ARG A 154 4.07 2.01 17.50
CA ARG A 154 2.91 2.83 17.92
C ARG A 154 2.42 3.80 16.83
N ASP A 155 3.29 4.24 15.94
CA ASP A 155 2.95 5.22 14.90
C ASP A 155 2.07 4.60 13.79
N LEU A 156 2.05 3.27 13.68
CA LEU A 156 1.11 2.52 12.84
C LEU A 156 -0.31 2.50 13.43
N PHE A 157 -0.44 2.60 14.75
CA PHE A 157 -1.71 2.51 15.48
C PHE A 157 -2.35 3.87 15.79
N ASP A 158 -1.63 4.97 15.57
CA ASP A 158 -2.13 6.33 15.79
C ASP A 158 -3.02 6.79 14.61
N PHE A 159 -4.16 6.12 14.46
CA PHE A 159 -5.18 6.41 13.44
C PHE A 159 -5.76 7.82 13.56
N PRO A 160 -6.06 8.37 14.76
CA PRO A 160 -6.57 9.73 14.89
C PRO A 160 -5.59 10.77 14.37
N ARG A 161 -4.29 10.58 14.58
CA ARG A 161 -3.27 11.46 13.99
C ARG A 161 -3.20 11.29 12.48
N THR A 162 -3.25 10.07 11.96
CA THR A 162 -3.28 9.84 10.50
C THR A 162 -4.44 10.57 9.83
N LEU A 163 -5.65 10.49 10.40
CA LEU A 163 -6.82 11.16 9.84
C LEU A 163 -6.66 12.69 9.85
N ARG A 164 -6.05 13.26 10.89
CA ARG A 164 -5.73 14.69 10.95
C ARG A 164 -4.71 15.09 9.89
N GLU A 165 -3.69 14.27 9.65
CA GLU A 165 -2.67 14.51 8.63
C GLU A 165 -3.27 14.46 7.22
N VAL A 166 -4.13 13.48 6.92
CA VAL A 166 -4.85 13.43 5.64
C VAL A 166 -5.75 14.65 5.45
N ARG A 167 -6.48 15.08 6.48
CA ARG A 167 -7.34 16.26 6.39
C ARG A 167 -6.54 17.54 6.14
N ARG A 168 -5.36 17.66 6.77
CA ARG A 168 -4.49 18.83 6.63
C ARG A 168 -3.84 18.87 5.24
N ASP A 169 -3.35 17.71 4.78
CA ASP A 169 -2.57 17.56 3.55
C ASP A 169 -3.34 16.68 2.53
N PHE A 170 -4.63 16.96 2.33
CA PHE A 170 -5.49 16.15 1.45
C PHE A 170 -5.01 16.07 0.00
N PRO A 171 -4.57 17.17 -0.66
CA PRO A 171 -4.06 17.09 -2.04
C PRO A 171 -2.84 16.19 -2.16
N ALA A 172 -1.96 16.24 -1.16
CA ALA A 172 -0.77 15.40 -1.06
C ALA A 172 -1.13 13.92 -0.96
N TRP A 173 -2.00 13.59 -0.01
CA TRP A 173 -2.53 12.25 0.17
C TRP A 173 -3.23 11.74 -1.10
N ASN A 174 -4.05 12.57 -1.75
CA ASN A 174 -4.82 12.16 -2.92
C ASN A 174 -3.91 11.76 -4.10
N VAL A 175 -2.82 12.50 -4.34
CA VAL A 175 -1.84 12.16 -5.40
C VAL A 175 -1.12 10.84 -5.08
N VAL A 176 -0.75 10.62 -3.81
CA VAL A 176 -0.14 9.35 -3.37
C VAL A 176 -1.12 8.18 -3.50
N ALA A 177 -2.37 8.36 -3.06
CA ALA A 177 -3.41 7.35 -3.18
C ALA A 177 -3.68 7.01 -4.66
N ALA A 178 -3.77 8.02 -5.53
CA ALA A 178 -3.93 7.82 -6.97
C ALA A 178 -2.76 7.05 -7.59
N ALA A 179 -1.52 7.31 -7.15
CA ALA A 179 -0.34 6.57 -7.62
C ALA A 179 -0.38 5.10 -7.18
N MET A 180 -0.72 4.82 -5.92
CA MET A 180 -0.88 3.46 -5.41
C MET A 180 -1.96 2.69 -6.18
N VAL A 181 -3.14 3.28 -6.34
CA VAL A 181 -4.25 2.66 -7.07
C VAL A 181 -3.84 2.38 -8.52
N THR A 182 -3.22 3.34 -9.19
CA THR A 182 -2.70 3.16 -10.55
C THR A 182 -1.69 2.01 -10.63
N ALA A 183 -0.74 1.92 -9.69
CA ALA A 183 0.25 0.85 -9.68
C ALA A 183 -0.38 -0.54 -9.50
N TRP A 184 -1.40 -0.67 -8.64
CA TRP A 184 -2.16 -1.91 -8.47
C TRP A 184 -3.04 -2.25 -9.69
N ILE A 185 -3.62 -1.25 -10.37
CA ILE A 185 -4.33 -1.46 -11.64
C ILE A 185 -3.37 -2.00 -12.70
N VAL A 186 -2.15 -1.46 -12.80
CA VAL A 186 -1.11 -1.98 -13.70
C VAL A 186 -0.75 -3.42 -13.33
N ALA A 187 -0.55 -3.72 -12.05
CA ALA A 187 -0.29 -5.08 -11.58
C ALA A 187 -1.40 -6.07 -11.96
N LEU A 188 -2.66 -5.67 -11.82
CA LEU A 188 -3.82 -6.48 -12.20
C LEU A 188 -3.95 -6.62 -13.73
N ALA A 189 -3.64 -5.58 -14.50
CA ALA A 189 -3.61 -5.66 -15.96
C ALA A 189 -2.58 -6.69 -16.45
N CYS A 190 -1.47 -6.87 -15.73
CA CYS A 190 -0.47 -7.90 -16.02
C CYS A 190 -0.98 -9.35 -15.82
N VAL A 191 -2.17 -9.58 -15.23
CA VAL A 191 -2.82 -10.90 -15.21
C VAL A 191 -3.13 -11.38 -16.63
N GLY A 192 -3.43 -10.46 -17.56
CA GLY A 192 -3.67 -10.78 -18.97
C GLY A 192 -2.46 -11.36 -19.72
N LEU A 193 -1.24 -11.23 -19.17
CA LEU A 193 -0.01 -11.83 -19.69
C LEU A 193 0.21 -13.24 -19.10
N LEU A 194 -0.78 -14.12 -19.28
CA LEU A 194 -0.73 -15.54 -18.84
C LEU A 194 -0.49 -15.72 -17.32
N CYS A 195 -0.96 -14.80 -16.47
CA CYS A 195 -0.71 -14.77 -15.02
C CYS A 195 0.77 -14.65 -14.58
N VAL A 196 1.75 -14.74 -15.48
CA VAL A 196 3.18 -14.62 -15.17
C VAL A 196 3.52 -13.20 -14.75
N GLY A 197 2.86 -12.20 -15.35
CA GLY A 197 3.07 -10.79 -15.03
C GLY A 197 2.51 -10.34 -13.68
N LEU A 198 1.63 -11.13 -13.04
CA LEU A 198 1.01 -10.77 -11.77
C LEU A 198 2.04 -10.65 -10.64
N LEU A 199 2.98 -11.60 -10.56
CA LEU A 199 4.00 -11.63 -9.50
C LEU A 199 4.93 -10.41 -9.54
N PRO A 200 5.61 -10.11 -10.67
CA PRO A 200 6.43 -8.91 -10.78
C PRO A 200 5.58 -7.63 -10.74
N GLY A 201 4.34 -7.66 -11.25
CA GLY A 201 3.41 -6.54 -11.17
C GLY A 201 3.02 -6.18 -9.74
N ALA A 202 2.69 -7.18 -8.90
CA ALA A 202 2.35 -6.96 -7.50
C ALA A 202 3.57 -6.47 -6.71
N PHE A 203 4.76 -7.03 -6.95
CA PHE A 203 5.98 -6.54 -6.34
C PHE A 203 6.29 -5.09 -6.76
N TYR A 204 6.11 -4.76 -8.03
CA TYR A 204 6.19 -3.40 -8.54
C TYR A 204 5.23 -2.46 -7.80
N ALA A 205 3.95 -2.84 -7.67
CA ALA A 205 2.95 -2.03 -6.96
C ALA A 205 3.32 -1.79 -5.49
N ILE A 206 3.90 -2.79 -4.81
CA ILE A 206 4.41 -2.64 -3.44
C ILE A 206 5.54 -1.60 -3.38
N LEU A 207 6.50 -1.66 -4.30
CA LEU A 207 7.61 -0.70 -4.35
C LEU A 207 7.15 0.72 -4.66
N VAL A 208 6.26 0.88 -5.65
CA VAL A 208 5.64 2.19 -5.97
C VAL A 208 4.90 2.73 -4.75
N SER A 209 4.12 1.87 -4.07
CA SER A 209 3.38 2.26 -2.86
C SER A 209 4.31 2.69 -1.72
N ALA A 210 5.41 1.98 -1.51
CA ALA A 210 6.42 2.33 -0.52
C ALA A 210 7.06 3.69 -0.81
N HIS A 211 7.49 3.92 -2.05
CA HIS A 211 8.11 5.18 -2.47
C HIS A 211 7.10 6.35 -2.42
N ALA A 212 5.87 6.13 -2.89
CA ALA A 212 4.81 7.14 -2.83
C ALA A 212 4.47 7.51 -1.38
N SER A 213 4.42 6.53 -0.45
CA SER A 213 4.23 6.79 0.99
C SER A 213 5.35 7.65 1.58
N ALA A 214 6.59 7.43 1.14
CA ALA A 214 7.73 8.20 1.62
C ALA A 214 7.65 9.69 1.24
N SER A 215 7.05 10.02 0.09
CA SER A 215 6.86 11.43 -0.33
C SER A 215 6.01 12.25 0.66
N LEU A 216 5.21 11.60 1.50
CA LEU A 216 4.44 12.25 2.56
C LEU A 216 5.32 12.75 3.72
N GLN A 217 6.53 12.19 3.90
CA GLN A 217 7.51 12.64 4.91
C GLN A 217 8.00 14.04 4.59
N SER A 218 8.30 14.29 3.32
CA SER A 218 8.95 15.52 2.85
C SER A 218 8.02 16.75 2.85
N THR A 219 6.73 16.55 3.15
CA THR A 219 5.77 17.65 3.37
C THR A 219 5.78 18.14 4.84
N ALA A 220 6.37 17.38 5.77
CA ALA A 220 6.37 17.67 7.21
C ALA A 220 7.57 18.52 7.71
N GLY A 221 8.46 19.02 6.84
CA GLY A 221 9.54 19.97 7.17
C GLY A 221 10.54 20.12 6.01
N PRO A 222 11.15 21.31 5.78
CA PRO A 222 11.72 22.19 6.80
C PRO A 222 10.92 23.46 7.06
N SER A 223 10.61 23.71 8.34
CA SER A 223 10.38 25.06 8.83
C SER A 223 11.68 25.85 8.67
N SER A 224 11.66 26.87 7.81
CA SER A 224 12.53 28.06 7.81
C SER A 224 13.76 28.01 8.74
N ALA A 225 14.86 27.44 8.26
CA ALA A 225 16.18 27.88 8.69
C ALA A 225 16.67 28.86 7.62
N ASP A 226 16.31 30.13 7.81
CA ASP A 226 16.88 31.29 7.12
C ASP A 226 18.36 31.39 7.50
N PRO A 227 19.32 31.16 6.58
CA PRO A 227 20.71 31.50 6.87
C PRO A 227 20.86 32.99 6.58
N ARG A 228 20.67 33.83 7.61
CA ARG A 228 21.11 35.22 7.50
C ARG A 228 22.63 35.24 7.33
N PRO A 229 23.17 35.92 6.32
CA PRO A 229 24.60 36.16 6.22
C PRO A 229 25.00 37.28 7.19
N ARG A 230 25.95 37.01 8.08
CA ARG A 230 26.92 37.97 8.59
C ARG A 230 28.26 37.29 8.75
#